data_AF-A0A319DGI5-F1
#
_entry.id   AF-A0A319DGI5-F1
#
_cell.length_a   1.000
_cell.length_b   1.000
_cell.length_c   1.000
_cell.angle_alpha   90.00
_cell.angle_beta   90.00
_cell.angle_gamma   90.00
#
_symmetry.space_group_name_H-M   'P 1'
#
loop_
_entity.id
_entity.type
_entity.pdbx_description
1 polymer ?
#
loop_
_entity_poly.entity_id
_entity_poly.type
_entity_poly.pdbx_seq_one_letter_code
_entity_poly.pdbx_strand_id
1 'polypeptide(L)'
;MDNNWTLRPEFWNDDWTDLPEWKFEQGLRLSDRSTRTWVVKLTFVKNGNECTGTGFFVNLPGANIIIKEGEPGIPVDVILTAGHNLIDHGRMRTTDLKIHFLAVQQEETKDEGDQGHKEHRKIQDLEQIVEIEDAWRVCISPPYENDPRERKRDSKHDWGAIFISQEGEHHHPGFQLNLFYALNTKDGHGPVDDLLKACNVHVEGYRIGTKVGSPAVSSGKGEVKTPHQLQYHAETEQGISGSPVWAASNGQEVVLAIHTTGQLPKKSGGVRLSYEVLDTLFRWTNVGYRSSTLRVHHRVKNPNSKPTKSNAGKSKEPKKTPLDPLYLRFPDPDSDAVVRLGKDRQNTAFDIIPAVTQYGNDRLLYAFRVSHPASWAKQRGTEHLWVVWDSDRDRAVLSPTLHASSLVILEPKKTNGLQQPLRDFWLVTAGPDGQSKRELAMGWNGIDEDDVFLGVPIESSEVSFQPVKRIAGVHQFVFEAFD
;
A
#
# COMPACT_ATOMS: atom_id res chain seq x y z
N MET A 1 52.74 1.53 10.99
CA MET A 1 52.26 1.45 9.59
C MET A 1 50.78 1.66 9.71
N ASP A 2 50.38 2.93 9.67
CA ASP A 2 49.06 3.39 10.06
C ASP A 2 48.26 3.67 8.78
N ASN A 3 47.38 2.74 8.41
CA ASN A 3 46.46 2.92 7.30
C ASN A 3 45.17 3.55 7.82
N ASN A 4 45.22 4.85 8.12
CA ASN A 4 44.04 5.65 8.37
C ASN A 4 43.52 6.19 7.03
N TRP A 5 42.68 5.40 6.35
CA TRP A 5 41.95 5.86 5.17
C TRP A 5 40.74 6.68 5.61
N THR A 6 41.00 7.88 6.15
CA THR A 6 39.96 8.89 6.33
C THR A 6 40.00 9.80 5.11
N LEU A 7 38.92 9.81 4.33
CA LEU A 7 38.73 10.77 3.24
C LEU A 7 38.89 12.20 3.79
N ARG A 8 39.57 13.07 3.04
CA ARG A 8 39.82 14.44 3.46
C ARG A 8 38.49 15.19 3.66
N PRO A 9 38.38 16.09 4.66
CA PRO A 9 37.17 16.90 4.93
C PRO A 9 36.65 17.66 3.70
N GLU A 10 37.52 17.96 2.74
CA GLU A 10 37.20 18.61 1.46
C GLU A 10 36.27 17.77 0.55
N PHE A 11 36.10 16.47 0.81
CA PHE A 11 35.19 15.56 0.10
C PHE A 11 33.90 15.27 0.88
N TRP A 12 33.74 15.86 2.07
CA TRP A 12 32.46 15.88 2.78
C TRP A 12 31.67 17.09 2.27
N ASN A 13 30.73 16.87 1.37
CA ASN A 13 29.67 17.85 1.17
C ASN A 13 28.52 17.42 2.10
N ASP A 14 28.07 18.29 3.00
CA ASP A 14 26.98 18.01 3.96
C ASP A 14 25.67 17.60 3.22
N ASP A 15 25.53 18.04 1.98
CA ASP A 15 24.50 17.68 1.01
C ASP A 15 24.54 16.21 0.53
N TRP A 16 25.54 15.40 0.91
CA TRP A 16 25.59 13.97 0.55
C TRP A 16 24.65 13.11 1.37
N THR A 17 24.35 13.52 2.60
CA THR A 17 23.39 12.86 3.50
C THR A 17 22.01 13.51 3.47
N ASP A 18 21.91 14.71 2.89
CA ASP A 18 20.64 15.45 2.85
C ASP A 18 19.70 14.81 1.82
N LEU A 19 18.81 13.99 2.34
CA LEU A 19 17.66 13.50 1.60
C LEU A 19 16.74 14.69 1.29
N PRO A 20 16.10 14.72 0.11
CA PRO A 20 15.29 15.87 -0.31
C PRO A 20 14.21 16.18 0.73
N GLU A 21 14.17 17.45 1.18
CA GLU A 21 13.16 17.93 2.14
C GLU A 21 11.75 17.87 1.53
N TRP A 22 10.83 17.28 2.28
CA TRP A 22 9.42 17.23 1.89
C TRP A 22 8.69 18.50 2.36
N LYS A 23 7.99 19.18 1.44
CA LYS A 23 7.08 20.29 1.75
C LYS A 23 5.64 19.80 1.61
N PHE A 24 4.90 19.81 2.70
CA PHE A 24 3.47 19.48 2.72
C PHE A 24 2.64 20.61 2.14
N GLU A 25 1.83 20.33 1.13
CA GLU A 25 0.82 21.27 0.66
C GLU A 25 -0.45 21.12 1.49
N GLN A 26 -0.79 22.17 2.23
CA GLN A 26 -2.00 22.25 3.03
C GLN A 26 -3.16 22.68 2.13
N GLY A 27 -4.23 21.89 2.08
CA GLY A 27 -5.42 22.26 1.35
C GLY A 27 -6.45 21.15 1.28
N LEU A 28 -7.69 21.51 1.61
CA LEU A 28 -8.88 20.69 1.36
C LEU A 28 -9.41 21.03 -0.04
N ARG A 29 -9.52 20.05 -0.93
CA ARG A 29 -10.55 20.07 -1.98
C ARG A 29 -11.74 19.26 -1.47
N LEU A 30 -12.46 19.82 -0.49
CA LEU A 30 -13.71 19.22 -0.02
C LEU A 30 -14.70 19.17 -1.18
N SER A 31 -14.89 17.99 -1.76
CA SER A 31 -16.21 17.63 -2.26
C SER A 31 -16.87 16.81 -1.15
N ASP A 32 -17.68 17.47 -0.33
CA ASP A 32 -18.45 16.93 0.81
C ASP A 32 -19.28 15.67 0.43
N ARG A 33 -19.47 15.44 -0.87
CA ARG A 33 -20.17 14.27 -1.42
C ARG A 33 -19.36 12.97 -1.40
N SER A 34 -18.04 13.03 -1.36
CA SER A 34 -17.20 11.83 -1.56
C SER A 34 -17.18 10.93 -0.32
N THR A 35 -16.88 11.47 0.86
CA THR A 35 -16.68 10.66 2.08
C THR A 35 -17.94 9.95 2.57
N ARG A 36 -19.11 10.57 2.44
CA ARG A 36 -20.40 9.97 2.87
C ARG A 36 -20.72 8.65 2.17
N THR A 37 -20.20 8.43 0.96
CA THR A 37 -20.37 7.18 0.20
C THR A 37 -19.40 6.09 0.66
N TRP A 38 -18.34 6.48 1.40
CA TRP A 38 -17.32 5.57 1.91
C TRP A 38 -17.64 5.09 3.34
N VAL A 39 -18.58 5.73 4.03
CA VAL A 39 -18.97 5.37 5.40
C VAL A 39 -20.23 4.51 5.38
N VAL A 40 -20.16 3.36 6.04
CA VAL A 40 -21.23 2.37 6.06
C VAL A 40 -21.89 2.29 7.43
N LYS A 41 -23.20 2.04 7.45
CA LYS A 41 -23.94 1.71 8.66
C LYS A 41 -23.98 0.20 8.80
N LEU A 42 -23.69 -0.29 10.00
CA LEU A 42 -23.78 -1.70 10.35
C LEU A 42 -25.01 -1.93 11.22
N THR A 43 -25.79 -2.96 10.93
CA THR A 43 -26.84 -3.48 11.82
C THR A 43 -26.56 -4.95 12.08
N PHE A 44 -26.64 -5.40 13.33
CA PHE A 44 -26.30 -6.76 13.71
C PHE A 44 -27.00 -7.16 15.01
N VAL A 45 -27.14 -8.45 15.25
CA VAL A 45 -27.65 -9.01 16.51
C VAL A 45 -26.49 -9.38 17.43
N LYS A 46 -26.55 -8.89 18.67
CA LYS A 46 -25.57 -9.18 19.73
C LYS A 46 -26.29 -9.49 21.02
N ASN A 47 -26.05 -10.66 21.59
CA ASN A 47 -26.75 -11.14 22.79
C ASN A 47 -28.29 -11.06 22.66
N GLY A 48 -28.82 -11.40 21.48
CA GLY A 48 -30.25 -11.35 21.17
C GLY A 48 -30.83 -9.94 20.96
N ASN A 49 -30.01 -8.88 21.04
CA ASN A 49 -30.45 -7.50 20.83
C ASN A 49 -29.95 -6.96 19.50
N GLU A 50 -30.81 -6.27 18.78
CA GLU A 50 -30.42 -5.50 17.60
C GLU A 50 -29.52 -4.33 18.02
N CYS A 51 -28.37 -4.23 17.35
CA CYS A 51 -27.34 -3.25 17.60
C CYS A 51 -26.96 -2.55 16.30
N THR A 52 -26.44 -1.34 16.43
CA THR A 52 -25.95 -0.54 15.30
C THR A 52 -24.50 -0.14 15.52
N GLY A 53 -23.72 -0.11 14.45
CA GLY A 53 -22.36 0.40 14.42
C GLY A 53 -22.06 1.14 13.12
N THR A 54 -20.82 1.58 12.98
CA THR A 54 -20.30 2.19 11.76
C THR A 54 -19.12 1.38 11.25
N GLY A 55 -18.90 1.38 9.95
CA GLY A 55 -17.64 1.00 9.32
C GLY A 55 -17.31 1.96 8.19
N PHE A 56 -16.21 1.73 7.48
CA PHE A 56 -15.86 2.52 6.31
C PHE A 56 -15.02 1.73 5.32
N PHE A 57 -15.23 2.01 4.03
CA PHE A 57 -14.40 1.52 2.95
C PHE A 57 -13.00 2.13 3.02
N VAL A 58 -11.99 1.28 2.84
CA VAL A 58 -10.62 1.72 2.58
C VAL A 58 -10.28 1.46 1.13
N ASN A 59 -9.68 2.45 0.48
CA ASN A 59 -9.15 2.29 -0.86
C ASN A 59 -7.95 1.34 -0.78
N LEU A 60 -8.08 0.11 -1.26
CA LEU A 60 -6.99 -0.87 -1.30
C LEU A 60 -7.02 -1.62 -2.62
N PRO A 61 -6.53 -1.01 -3.71
CA PRO A 61 -6.55 -1.62 -5.03
C PRO A 61 -5.81 -2.96 -5.05
N GLY A 62 -6.40 -3.96 -5.71
CA GLY A 62 -5.84 -5.30 -5.80
C GLY A 62 -6.09 -6.20 -4.58
N ALA A 63 -6.88 -5.75 -3.61
CA ALA A 63 -7.31 -6.58 -2.48
C ALA A 63 -8.01 -7.85 -2.97
N ASN A 64 -7.49 -9.01 -2.55
CA ASN A 64 -8.02 -10.31 -2.92
C ASN A 64 -7.92 -11.30 -1.75
N ILE A 65 -8.90 -12.20 -1.63
CA ILE A 65 -8.89 -13.24 -0.61
C ILE A 65 -8.63 -14.58 -1.26
N ILE A 66 -7.56 -15.24 -0.84
CA ILE A 66 -7.25 -16.63 -1.20
C ILE A 66 -7.92 -17.53 -0.15
N ILE A 67 -8.83 -18.40 -0.59
CA ILE A 67 -9.54 -19.36 0.27
C ILE A 67 -8.76 -20.65 0.38
N LYS A 68 -8.16 -21.07 -0.72
CA LYS A 68 -7.39 -22.29 -0.82
C LYS A 68 -6.14 -22.05 -1.64
N GLU A 69 -5.04 -22.60 -1.16
CA GLU A 69 -3.75 -22.52 -1.86
C GLU A 69 -3.88 -23.07 -3.28
N GLY A 70 -3.43 -22.29 -4.26
CA GLY A 70 -3.51 -22.63 -5.69
C GLY A 70 -4.78 -22.20 -6.41
N GLU A 71 -5.80 -21.68 -5.71
CA GLU A 71 -7.01 -21.12 -6.34
C GLU A 71 -6.86 -19.61 -6.62
N PRO A 72 -7.53 -19.07 -7.66
CA PRO A 72 -7.56 -17.64 -7.91
C PRO A 72 -8.18 -16.92 -6.71
N GLY A 73 -7.55 -15.82 -6.28
CA GLY A 73 -8.09 -14.97 -5.23
C GLY A 73 -9.39 -14.30 -5.67
N ILE A 74 -10.29 -14.07 -4.72
CA ILE A 74 -11.54 -13.35 -4.95
C ILE A 74 -11.29 -11.88 -4.69
N PRO A 75 -11.49 -10.98 -5.68
CA PRO A 75 -11.39 -9.54 -5.48
C PRO A 75 -12.42 -9.06 -4.46
N VAL A 76 -12.00 -8.22 -3.53
CA VAL A 76 -12.86 -7.75 -2.43
C VAL A 76 -12.70 -6.26 -2.18
N ASP A 77 -13.80 -5.64 -1.76
CA ASP A 77 -13.75 -4.36 -1.07
C ASP A 77 -13.58 -4.59 0.43
N VAL A 78 -12.88 -3.65 1.08
CA VAL A 78 -12.48 -3.77 2.48
C VAL A 78 -13.20 -2.70 3.29
N ILE A 79 -13.94 -3.13 4.29
CA ILE A 79 -14.55 -2.26 5.30
C ILE A 79 -13.83 -2.47 6.63
N LEU A 80 -13.31 -1.40 7.22
CA LEU A 80 -12.78 -1.43 8.58
C LEU A 80 -13.86 -0.99 9.58
N THR A 81 -13.83 -1.59 10.77
CA THR A 81 -14.77 -1.33 11.87
C THR A 81 -14.12 -1.64 13.22
N ALA A 82 -14.76 -1.22 14.31
CA ALA A 82 -14.40 -1.64 15.66
C ALA A 82 -14.63 -3.15 15.84
N GLY A 83 -13.75 -3.80 16.58
CA GLY A 83 -13.80 -5.25 16.85
C GLY A 83 -15.04 -5.62 17.65
N HIS A 84 -15.47 -4.79 18.60
CA HIS A 84 -16.67 -5.01 19.39
C HIS A 84 -17.98 -4.93 18.60
N ASN A 85 -17.97 -4.44 17.35
CA ASN A 85 -19.13 -4.59 16.45
C ASN A 85 -19.26 -6.02 15.90
N LEU A 86 -18.17 -6.80 15.93
CA LEU A 86 -18.06 -8.12 15.31
C LEU A 86 -18.06 -9.27 16.33
N ILE A 87 -17.70 -8.99 17.59
CA ILE A 87 -17.65 -9.98 18.66
C ILE A 87 -18.07 -9.39 20.01
N ASP A 88 -18.63 -10.22 20.87
CA ASP A 88 -19.00 -9.88 22.24
C ASP A 88 -17.94 -10.26 23.28
N HIS A 89 -18.19 -9.89 24.54
CA HIS A 89 -17.28 -10.20 25.65
C HIS A 89 -17.28 -11.69 26.06
N GLY A 90 -18.22 -12.48 25.56
CA GLY A 90 -18.31 -13.93 25.68
C GLY A 90 -17.57 -14.66 24.56
N ARG A 91 -16.93 -13.93 23.62
CA ARG A 91 -16.31 -14.45 22.39
C ARG A 91 -17.33 -15.03 21.38
N MET A 92 -18.60 -14.67 21.52
CA MET A 92 -19.63 -14.95 20.54
C MET A 92 -19.58 -13.88 19.45
N ARG A 93 -19.42 -14.33 18.20
CA ARG A 93 -19.51 -13.44 17.04
C ARG A 93 -20.93 -12.89 16.91
N THR A 94 -21.06 -11.68 16.39
CA THR A 94 -22.37 -11.11 16.07
C THR A 94 -23.02 -11.87 14.91
N THR A 95 -24.35 -11.89 14.90
CA THR A 95 -25.18 -12.57 13.89
C THR A 95 -25.98 -11.54 13.11
N ASP A 96 -26.54 -11.93 11.95
CA ASP A 96 -27.38 -11.07 11.10
C ASP A 96 -26.71 -9.72 10.78
N LEU A 97 -25.41 -9.75 10.47
CA LEU A 97 -24.63 -8.56 10.13
C LEU A 97 -25.04 -8.07 8.74
N LYS A 98 -25.66 -6.89 8.69
CA LYS A 98 -26.02 -6.21 7.45
C LYS A 98 -25.25 -4.90 7.31
N ILE A 99 -24.87 -4.59 6.08
CA ILE A 99 -24.07 -3.43 5.71
C ILE A 99 -24.93 -2.52 4.84
N HIS A 100 -25.09 -1.27 5.24
CA HIS A 100 -25.91 -0.30 4.52
C HIS A 100 -25.06 0.91 4.12
N PHE A 101 -25.11 1.29 2.85
CA PHE A 101 -24.33 2.43 2.36
C PHE A 101 -24.99 3.11 1.17
N LEU A 102 -24.49 4.31 0.86
CA LEU A 102 -24.94 5.10 -0.28
C LEU A 102 -24.03 4.81 -1.47
N ALA A 103 -24.55 4.12 -2.49
CA ALA A 103 -23.87 3.92 -3.75
C ALA A 103 -24.24 5.03 -4.74
N VAL A 104 -23.28 5.44 -5.56
CA VAL A 104 -23.50 6.38 -6.67
C VAL A 104 -23.42 5.59 -7.97
N GLN A 105 -24.53 5.50 -8.69
CA GLN A 105 -24.58 4.89 -10.02
C GLN A 105 -24.57 5.99 -11.08
N GLN A 106 -23.79 5.79 -12.14
CA GLN A 106 -23.81 6.66 -13.31
C GLN A 106 -24.79 6.08 -14.33
N GLU A 107 -25.91 6.76 -14.53
CA GLU A 107 -26.81 6.44 -15.64
C GLU A 107 -26.48 7.33 -16.85
N GLU A 108 -26.20 6.69 -17.98
CA GLU A 108 -26.14 7.37 -19.28
C GLU A 108 -27.57 7.55 -19.80
N THR A 109 -28.07 8.79 -19.78
CA THR A 109 -29.35 9.11 -20.43
C THR A 109 -29.10 9.57 -21.86
N LYS A 110 -29.82 8.97 -22.81
CA LYS A 110 -29.85 9.43 -24.21
C LYS A 110 -30.90 10.53 -24.30
N ASP A 111 -30.47 11.76 -24.59
CA ASP A 111 -31.39 12.81 -25.01
C ASP A 111 -31.87 12.47 -26.42
N GLU A 112 -33.14 12.06 -26.56
CA GLU A 112 -33.84 12.01 -27.86
C GLU A 112 -34.18 13.45 -28.28
N GLY A 113 -33.14 14.23 -28.59
CA GLY A 113 -33.25 15.56 -29.17
C GLY A 113 -33.32 15.48 -30.69
N ASP A 114 -34.44 15.96 -31.22
CA ASP A 114 -34.83 16.00 -32.64
C ASP A 114 -33.71 16.48 -33.58
N GLN A 115 -33.47 15.71 -34.64
CA GLN A 115 -32.71 15.99 -35.87
C GLN A 115 -31.37 16.76 -35.76
N GLY A 116 -30.27 16.01 -35.80
CA GLY A 116 -29.19 16.31 -36.76
C GLY A 116 -27.85 16.80 -36.24
N HIS A 117 -27.65 17.10 -34.95
CA HIS A 117 -26.34 17.58 -34.48
C HIS A 117 -25.92 17.02 -33.11
N LYS A 118 -24.78 16.30 -33.11
CA LYS A 118 -23.94 15.82 -31.99
C LYS A 118 -24.68 15.32 -30.75
N GLU A 119 -24.72 14.00 -30.58
CA GLU A 119 -25.12 13.33 -29.34
C GLU A 119 -24.38 13.94 -28.12
N HIS A 120 -25.11 14.68 -27.29
CA HIS A 120 -24.64 15.08 -25.98
C HIS A 120 -25.08 14.00 -24.98
N ARG A 121 -24.14 13.16 -24.53
CA ARG A 121 -24.40 12.21 -23.43
C ARG A 121 -24.48 12.99 -22.13
N LYS A 122 -25.58 12.84 -21.40
CA LYS A 122 -25.75 13.41 -20.06
C LYS A 122 -25.57 12.29 -19.05
N ILE A 123 -24.49 12.36 -18.27
CA ILE A 123 -24.24 11.46 -17.13
C ILE A 123 -25.00 12.04 -15.95
N GLN A 124 -25.92 11.27 -15.36
CA GLN A 124 -26.56 11.62 -14.10
C GLN A 124 -26.08 10.65 -13.02
N ASP A 125 -25.63 11.21 -11.90
CA ASP A 125 -25.27 10.46 -10.69
C ASP A 125 -26.55 10.20 -9.88
N LEU A 126 -26.98 8.95 -9.79
CA LEU A 126 -28.10 8.52 -8.98
C LEU A 126 -27.58 7.90 -7.67
N GLU A 127 -28.05 8.44 -6.55
CA GLU A 127 -27.71 7.93 -5.23
C GLU A 127 -28.72 6.88 -4.78
N GLN A 128 -28.25 5.66 -4.53
CA GLN A 128 -29.06 4.54 -4.10
C GLN A 128 -28.56 3.98 -2.78
N ILE A 129 -29.47 3.67 -1.86
CA ILE A 129 -29.13 2.92 -0.65
C ILE A 129 -28.99 1.44 -1.04
N VAL A 130 -27.82 0.88 -0.75
CA VAL A 130 -27.49 -0.53 -0.94
C VAL A 130 -27.43 -1.20 0.42
N GLU A 131 -28.05 -2.38 0.52
CA GLU A 131 -27.97 -3.27 1.66
C GLU A 131 -27.30 -4.57 1.23
N ILE A 132 -26.31 -5.03 2.00
CA ILE A 132 -25.65 -6.32 1.82
C ILE A 132 -25.88 -7.12 3.10
N GLU A 133 -26.52 -8.28 2.96
CA GLU A 133 -26.85 -9.18 4.07
C GLU A 133 -25.75 -10.24 4.32
N ASP A 134 -24.97 -10.57 3.29
CA ASP A 134 -23.92 -11.58 3.36
C ASP A 134 -22.54 -10.97 3.14
N ALA A 135 -21.87 -10.59 4.23
CA ALA A 135 -20.44 -10.32 4.17
C ALA A 135 -19.70 -11.59 3.72
N TRP A 136 -18.86 -11.48 2.70
CA TRP A 136 -18.09 -12.61 2.18
C TRP A 136 -17.19 -13.23 3.27
N ARG A 137 -16.54 -12.36 4.05
CA ARG A 137 -15.69 -12.77 5.17
C ARG A 137 -15.60 -11.68 6.22
N VAL A 138 -15.56 -12.10 7.49
CA VAL A 138 -15.33 -11.21 8.63
C VAL A 138 -14.09 -11.68 9.39
N CYS A 139 -13.11 -10.79 9.49
CA CYS A 139 -11.88 -10.99 10.26
C CYS A 139 -11.83 -10.02 11.44
N ILE A 140 -11.35 -10.51 12.59
CA ILE A 140 -11.19 -9.72 13.81
C ILE A 140 -9.71 -9.77 14.16
N SER A 141 -9.18 -8.67 14.69
CA SER A 141 -7.84 -8.64 15.27
C SER A 141 -7.62 -9.87 16.20
N PRO A 142 -6.64 -10.75 15.92
CA PRO A 142 -6.51 -12.00 16.67
C PRO A 142 -6.34 -11.82 18.19
N PRO A 143 -5.57 -10.82 18.69
CA PRO A 143 -5.54 -10.55 20.12
C PRO A 143 -6.92 -10.20 20.71
N TYR A 144 -7.75 -9.45 19.97
CA TYR A 144 -9.07 -9.05 20.42
C TYR A 144 -10.10 -10.17 20.34
N GLU A 145 -10.03 -11.02 19.31
CA GLU A 145 -10.89 -12.20 19.21
C GLU A 145 -10.62 -13.21 20.35
N ASN A 146 -9.37 -13.27 20.79
CA ASN A 146 -8.97 -14.12 21.91
C ASN A 146 -9.35 -13.52 23.27
N ASP A 147 -9.24 -12.21 23.44
CA ASP A 147 -9.66 -11.50 24.66
C ASP A 147 -10.41 -10.18 24.36
N PRO A 148 -11.72 -10.24 24.05
CA PRO A 148 -12.54 -9.06 23.75
C PRO A 148 -12.87 -8.22 24.99
N ARG A 149 -12.28 -8.55 26.15
CA ARG A 149 -12.40 -7.79 27.41
C ARG A 149 -11.20 -6.90 27.65
N GLU A 150 -10.16 -6.99 26.81
CA GLU A 150 -8.98 -6.14 26.89
C GLU A 150 -9.44 -4.67 27.02
N ARG A 151 -8.97 -4.03 28.09
CA ARG A 151 -9.62 -2.91 28.79
C ARG A 151 -10.28 -1.91 27.85
N LYS A 152 -11.63 -1.93 27.82
CA LYS A 152 -12.54 -1.21 26.90
C LYS A 152 -12.10 0.15 26.35
N ARG A 153 -11.39 1.00 27.11
CA ARG A 153 -11.01 2.36 26.66
C ARG A 153 -9.65 2.45 25.99
N ASP A 154 -8.80 1.44 26.20
CA ASP A 154 -7.41 1.43 25.75
C ASP A 154 -7.06 0.12 25.03
N SER A 155 -8.03 -0.63 24.50
CA SER A 155 -7.68 -1.77 23.65
C SER A 155 -7.13 -1.26 22.31
N LYS A 156 -5.85 -1.52 22.08
CA LYS A 156 -5.17 -1.30 20.79
C LYS A 156 -5.56 -2.35 19.74
N HIS A 157 -6.39 -3.32 20.12
CA HIS A 157 -6.77 -4.46 19.30
C HIS A 157 -8.25 -4.46 18.92
N ASP A 158 -9.06 -3.52 19.42
CA ASP A 158 -10.49 -3.39 19.14
C ASP A 158 -10.80 -2.94 17.70
N TRP A 159 -10.43 -3.77 16.73
CA TRP A 159 -10.66 -3.53 15.32
C TRP A 159 -10.87 -4.86 14.57
N GLY A 160 -11.49 -4.76 13.40
CA GLY A 160 -11.63 -5.86 12.46
C GLY A 160 -11.92 -5.36 11.06
N ALA A 161 -12.03 -6.30 10.14
CA ALA A 161 -12.32 -6.05 8.74
C ALA A 161 -13.50 -6.92 8.27
N ILE A 162 -14.37 -6.31 7.49
CA ILE A 162 -15.45 -6.96 6.75
C ILE A 162 -15.07 -6.90 5.28
N PHE A 163 -15.16 -8.02 4.59
CA PHE A 163 -14.85 -8.14 3.17
C PHE A 163 -16.11 -8.40 2.38
N ILE A 164 -16.30 -7.64 1.30
CA ILE A 164 -17.41 -7.79 0.37
C ILE A 164 -16.82 -8.21 -0.98
N SER A 165 -17.39 -9.23 -1.61
CA SER A 165 -16.95 -9.64 -2.95
C SER A 165 -17.27 -8.55 -3.97
N GLN A 166 -16.31 -8.24 -4.83
CA GLN A 166 -16.57 -7.42 -6.01
C GLN A 166 -17.28 -8.29 -7.05
N GLU A 167 -18.61 -8.16 -7.14
CA GLU A 167 -19.37 -8.74 -8.25
C GLU A 167 -19.34 -7.76 -9.43
N GLY A 168 -18.54 -8.07 -10.46
CA GLY A 168 -18.33 -7.21 -11.63
C GLY A 168 -17.09 -6.30 -11.51
N GLU A 169 -17.04 -5.21 -12.29
CA GLU A 169 -15.90 -4.26 -12.32
C GLU A 169 -16.07 -3.08 -11.34
N HIS A 170 -17.00 -3.16 -10.40
CA HIS A 170 -17.31 -2.03 -9.51
C HIS A 170 -16.51 -2.09 -8.21
N HIS A 171 -15.41 -1.34 -8.16
CA HIS A 171 -14.68 -1.06 -6.93
C HIS A 171 -15.37 0.06 -6.15
N HIS A 172 -15.66 -0.15 -4.87
CA HIS A 172 -16.18 0.93 -4.03
C HIS A 172 -15.03 1.88 -3.63
N PRO A 173 -15.16 3.19 -3.89
CA PRO A 173 -14.16 4.14 -3.43
C PRO A 173 -14.14 4.17 -1.90
N GLY A 174 -13.00 4.56 -1.33
CA GLY A 174 -12.80 4.55 0.10
C GLY A 174 -11.75 5.55 0.57
N PHE A 175 -11.59 5.62 1.89
CA PHE A 175 -10.56 6.45 2.51
C PHE A 175 -9.16 5.99 2.08
N GLN A 176 -8.26 6.96 1.90
CA GLN A 176 -6.90 6.66 1.50
C GLN A 176 -6.09 6.10 2.68
N LEU A 177 -5.21 5.14 2.37
CA LEU A 177 -4.22 4.62 3.29
C LEU A 177 -2.87 5.31 3.04
N ASN A 178 -2.17 5.60 4.12
CA ASN A 178 -0.85 6.22 4.04
C ASN A 178 0.07 5.67 5.13
N LEU A 179 1.05 4.88 4.70
CA LEU A 179 2.03 4.18 5.53
C LEU A 179 2.91 5.14 6.33
N PHE A 180 3.17 6.36 5.84
CA PHE A 180 3.96 7.35 6.59
C PHE A 180 3.30 7.70 7.93
N TYR A 181 1.97 7.75 7.98
CA TYR A 181 1.22 8.01 9.21
C TYR A 181 1.01 6.76 10.07
N ALA A 182 1.29 5.58 9.53
CA ALA A 182 1.21 4.31 10.26
C ALA A 182 2.50 3.98 11.01
N LEU A 183 3.63 4.55 10.59
CA LEU A 183 4.94 4.32 11.20
C LEU A 183 5.12 5.16 12.48
N ASN A 184 5.85 4.59 13.44
CA ASN A 184 6.31 5.28 14.63
C ASN A 184 7.77 5.71 14.41
N THR A 185 8.13 6.90 14.87
CA THR A 185 9.53 7.32 14.93
C THR A 185 10.11 7.01 16.31
N LYS A 186 11.44 6.93 16.38
CA LYS A 186 12.18 6.56 17.60
C LYS A 186 11.92 7.50 18.78
N ASP A 187 11.61 8.76 18.50
CA ASP A 187 11.39 9.80 19.52
C ASP A 187 9.90 10.01 19.85
N GLY A 188 9.01 9.17 19.31
CA GLY A 188 7.57 9.32 19.50
C GLY A 188 6.96 10.54 18.80
N HIS A 189 7.71 11.17 17.88
CA HIS A 189 7.29 12.28 17.05
C HIS A 189 7.36 11.89 15.57
N GLY A 190 6.26 11.33 15.06
CA GLY A 190 6.18 10.86 13.68
C GLY A 190 5.43 11.82 12.76
N PRO A 191 5.37 11.51 11.45
CA PRO A 191 4.60 12.29 10.49
C PRO A 191 3.13 12.49 10.89
N VAL A 192 2.56 11.55 11.64
CA VAL A 192 1.20 11.66 12.17
C VAL A 192 1.10 12.75 13.25
N ASP A 193 2.11 12.93 14.10
CA ASP A 193 2.10 13.95 15.14
C ASP A 193 2.13 15.34 14.53
N ASP A 194 2.93 15.53 13.48
CA ASP A 194 3.01 16.81 12.77
C ASP A 194 1.71 17.11 12.02
N LEU A 195 1.08 16.10 11.43
CA LEU A 195 -0.26 16.23 10.85
C LEU A 195 -1.28 16.64 11.92
N LEU A 196 -1.32 15.96 13.07
CA LEU A 196 -2.27 16.24 14.15
C LEU A 196 -2.06 17.61 14.82
N LYS A 197 -0.83 18.12 14.85
CA LYS A 197 -0.54 19.52 15.24
C LYS A 197 -1.13 20.50 14.22
N ALA A 198 -0.96 20.22 12.93
CA ALA A 198 -1.33 21.10 11.84
C ALA A 198 -2.86 21.19 11.61
N CYS A 199 -3.61 20.10 11.76
CA CYS A 199 -5.05 20.09 11.44
C CYS A 199 -5.93 19.58 12.60
N ASN A 200 -7.24 19.52 12.36
CA ASN A 200 -8.18 18.79 13.20
C ASN A 200 -8.38 17.39 12.60
N VAL A 201 -8.76 16.43 13.44
CA VAL A 201 -9.29 15.15 12.97
C VAL A 201 -10.80 15.24 12.84
N HIS A 202 -11.34 14.47 11.92
CA HIS A 202 -12.76 14.31 11.67
C HIS A 202 -13.18 12.90 12.02
N VAL A 203 -14.37 12.76 12.62
CA VAL A 203 -15.01 11.48 12.90
C VAL A 203 -16.36 11.51 12.19
N GLU A 204 -16.57 10.56 11.28
CA GLU A 204 -17.78 10.50 10.47
C GLU A 204 -18.48 9.16 10.69
N GLY A 205 -19.78 9.15 11.00
CA GLY A 205 -20.49 7.90 11.21
C GLY A 205 -21.94 7.98 11.61
N TYR A 206 -22.54 6.82 11.83
CA TYR A 206 -23.96 6.68 12.10
C TYR A 206 -24.21 6.63 13.61
N ARG A 207 -25.08 7.51 14.09
CA ARG A 207 -25.60 7.45 15.47
C ARG A 207 -26.86 6.59 15.48
N ILE A 208 -27.33 6.23 16.67
CA ILE A 208 -28.64 5.59 16.82
C ILE A 208 -29.71 6.48 16.16
N GLY A 209 -30.50 5.88 15.25
CA GLY A 209 -31.56 6.58 14.51
C GLY A 209 -31.12 7.36 13.27
N THR A 210 -29.81 7.51 13.00
CA THR A 210 -29.33 8.15 11.77
C THR A 210 -29.71 7.34 10.54
N LYS A 211 -30.23 8.02 9.50
CA LYS A 211 -30.59 7.42 8.20
C LYS A 211 -29.33 7.12 7.38
N VAL A 212 -29.37 6.05 6.60
CA VAL A 212 -28.29 5.67 5.67
C VAL A 212 -28.08 6.80 4.65
N GLY A 213 -26.82 7.08 4.30
CA GLY A 213 -26.45 8.18 3.39
C GLY A 213 -26.41 9.56 4.04
N SER A 214 -26.59 9.66 5.36
CA SER A 214 -26.46 10.91 6.11
C SER A 214 -25.66 10.71 7.41
N PRO A 215 -24.39 10.24 7.32
CA PRO A 215 -23.55 10.10 8.50
C PRO A 215 -23.34 11.46 9.20
N ALA A 216 -23.26 11.45 10.52
CA ALA A 216 -22.91 12.62 11.31
C ALA A 216 -21.40 12.83 11.30
N VAL A 217 -20.96 14.07 11.13
CA VAL A 217 -19.55 14.46 11.20
C VAL A 217 -19.32 15.28 12.46
N SER A 218 -18.26 14.95 13.19
CA SER A 218 -17.71 15.80 14.24
C SER A 218 -16.21 15.99 14.02
N SER A 219 -15.65 17.08 14.55
CA SER A 219 -14.21 17.35 14.40
C SER A 219 -13.63 17.93 15.67
N GLY A 220 -12.32 17.78 15.83
CA GLY A 220 -11.61 18.34 16.97
C GLY A 220 -10.11 18.08 16.94
N LYS A 221 -9.41 18.61 17.95
CA LYS A 221 -7.97 18.38 18.08
C LYS A 221 -7.67 16.96 18.51
N GLY A 222 -6.79 16.31 17.74
CA GLY A 222 -6.29 14.96 17.99
C GLY A 222 -4.84 14.96 18.43
N GLU A 223 -4.44 13.86 19.08
CA GLU A 223 -3.07 13.58 19.51
C GLU A 223 -2.81 12.07 19.47
N VAL A 224 -1.56 11.68 19.25
CA VAL A 224 -1.13 10.28 19.44
C VAL A 224 -1.02 10.03 20.94
N LYS A 225 -1.86 9.12 21.46
CA LYS A 225 -1.81 8.73 22.88
C LYS A 225 -0.76 7.65 23.13
N THR A 226 -0.72 6.67 22.23
CA THR A 226 0.28 5.59 22.20
C THR A 226 0.59 5.25 20.74
N PRO A 227 1.66 4.50 20.45
CA PRO A 227 1.96 4.03 19.09
C PRO A 227 0.78 3.40 18.34
N HIS A 228 -0.22 2.87 19.04
CA HIS A 228 -1.38 2.19 18.47
C HIS A 228 -2.71 2.91 18.71
N GLN A 229 -2.72 4.12 19.28
CA GLN A 229 -3.96 4.81 19.66
C GLN A 229 -3.91 6.30 19.40
N LEU A 230 -5.05 6.81 18.91
CA LEU A 230 -5.32 8.22 18.83
C LEU A 230 -6.36 8.63 19.88
N GLN A 231 -6.21 9.85 20.37
CA GLN A 231 -7.17 10.49 21.25
C GLN A 231 -7.55 11.86 20.69
N TYR A 232 -8.82 12.26 20.80
CA TYR A 232 -9.31 13.48 20.16
C TYR A 232 -10.54 14.08 20.84
N HIS A 233 -10.73 15.39 20.64
CA HIS A 233 -11.83 16.18 21.18
C HIS A 233 -12.97 16.35 20.16
N ALA A 234 -13.49 15.24 19.65
CA ALA A 234 -14.66 15.24 18.78
C ALA A 234 -15.88 14.71 19.54
N GLU A 235 -17.05 15.32 19.30
CA GLU A 235 -18.32 14.88 19.89
C GLU A 235 -18.71 13.51 19.33
N THR A 236 -18.88 12.52 20.20
CA THR A 236 -19.22 11.14 19.84
C THR A 236 -20.34 10.65 20.73
N GLU A 237 -21.21 9.82 20.15
CA GLU A 237 -22.41 9.27 20.79
C GLU A 237 -22.54 7.77 20.43
N GLN A 238 -23.46 7.07 21.09
CA GLN A 238 -23.68 5.66 20.81
C GLN A 238 -24.05 5.41 19.34
N GLY A 239 -23.49 4.35 18.76
CA GLY A 239 -23.65 3.97 17.34
C GLY A 239 -22.43 4.30 16.47
N ILE A 240 -21.62 5.30 16.85
CA ILE A 240 -20.47 5.77 16.05
C ILE A 240 -19.23 4.85 16.15
N SER A 241 -19.30 3.79 16.95
CA SER A 241 -18.27 2.76 17.04
C SER A 241 -17.93 2.18 15.66
N GLY A 242 -16.64 2.21 15.32
CA GLY A 242 -16.10 1.78 14.04
C GLY A 242 -15.98 2.87 12.98
N SER A 243 -16.37 4.11 13.28
CA SER A 243 -16.18 5.25 12.39
C SER A 243 -14.72 5.51 12.00
N PRO A 244 -14.46 5.96 10.76
CA PRO A 244 -13.16 6.49 10.40
C PRO A 244 -12.84 7.74 11.21
N VAL A 245 -11.62 7.81 11.69
CA VAL A 245 -10.99 9.04 12.18
C VAL A 245 -9.98 9.45 11.13
N TRP A 246 -10.26 10.55 10.44
CA TRP A 246 -9.50 10.95 9.26
C TRP A 246 -9.05 12.40 9.33
N ALA A 247 -8.05 12.74 8.51
CA ALA A 247 -7.56 14.10 8.33
C ALA A 247 -7.22 14.32 6.85
N ALA A 248 -7.29 15.58 6.42
CA ALA A 248 -6.89 15.93 5.07
C ALA A 248 -5.37 16.08 4.98
N SER A 249 -4.76 15.42 4.01
CA SER A 249 -3.34 15.52 3.70
C SER A 249 -3.13 15.52 2.19
N ASN A 250 -2.42 16.52 1.66
CA ASN A 250 -2.14 16.68 0.22
C ASN A 250 -3.42 16.56 -0.65
N GLY A 251 -4.52 17.16 -0.21
CA GLY A 251 -5.80 17.10 -0.92
C GLY A 251 -6.52 15.76 -0.87
N GLN A 252 -6.13 14.85 0.03
CA GLN A 252 -6.73 13.53 0.21
C GLN A 252 -7.23 13.32 1.63
N GLU A 253 -8.37 12.64 1.79
CA GLU A 253 -8.91 12.20 3.06
C GLU A 253 -8.24 10.89 3.49
N VAL A 254 -7.25 11.03 4.38
CA VAL A 254 -6.45 9.91 4.87
C VAL A 254 -6.99 9.46 6.22
N VAL A 255 -7.33 8.18 6.32
CA VAL A 255 -7.76 7.60 7.59
C VAL A 255 -6.56 7.33 8.49
N LEU A 256 -6.66 7.75 9.75
CA LEU A 256 -5.61 7.65 10.76
C LEU A 256 -5.95 6.65 11.86
N ALA A 257 -7.24 6.46 12.17
CA ALA A 257 -7.71 5.53 13.18
C ALA A 257 -9.14 5.04 12.94
N ILE A 258 -9.52 4.01 13.68
CA ILE A 258 -10.88 3.49 13.81
C ILE A 258 -11.42 3.92 15.17
N HIS A 259 -12.53 4.66 15.22
CA HIS A 259 -13.15 5.08 16.46
C HIS A 259 -13.65 3.85 17.24
N THR A 260 -13.32 3.76 18.53
CA THR A 260 -13.72 2.63 19.37
C THR A 260 -14.40 3.06 20.66
N THR A 261 -13.97 4.17 21.26
CA THR A 261 -14.56 4.64 22.51
C THR A 261 -14.62 6.14 22.61
N GLY A 262 -15.61 6.65 23.34
CA GLY A 262 -15.74 8.07 23.63
C GLY A 262 -17.09 8.35 24.27
N GLN A 263 -17.10 9.32 25.19
CA GLN A 263 -18.32 9.99 25.65
C GLN A 263 -17.89 11.28 26.35
N LEU A 264 -18.42 12.42 25.91
CA LEU A 264 -18.17 13.70 26.57
C LEU A 264 -18.61 13.64 28.05
N PRO A 265 -17.87 14.28 28.98
CA PRO A 265 -16.79 15.26 28.77
C PRO A 265 -15.39 14.65 28.55
N LYS A 266 -15.28 13.32 28.40
CA LYS A 266 -13.99 12.64 28.21
C LYS A 266 -13.59 12.68 26.73
N LYS A 267 -12.29 12.79 26.45
CA LYS A 267 -11.76 12.69 25.08
C LYS A 267 -12.17 11.36 24.46
N SER A 268 -12.53 11.40 23.18
CA SER A 268 -12.79 10.23 22.35
C SER A 268 -11.47 9.56 21.95
N GLY A 269 -11.50 8.29 21.59
CA GLY A 269 -10.33 7.50 21.25
C GLY A 269 -10.61 6.45 20.17
N GLY A 270 -9.54 6.06 19.49
CA GLY A 270 -9.60 5.07 18.44
C GLY A 270 -8.31 4.27 18.31
N VAL A 271 -8.42 3.08 17.72
CA VAL A 271 -7.28 2.26 17.32
C VAL A 271 -6.63 2.94 16.12
N ARG A 272 -5.37 3.37 16.29
CA ARG A 272 -4.60 3.94 15.18
C ARG A 272 -4.36 2.88 14.12
N LEU A 273 -4.43 3.27 12.85
CA LEU A 273 -3.96 2.44 11.75
C LEU A 273 -2.43 2.43 11.75
N SER A 274 -1.84 1.72 12.71
CA SER A 274 -0.40 1.54 12.82
C SER A 274 0.12 0.56 11.77
N TYR A 275 1.45 0.48 11.61
CA TYR A 275 2.09 -0.46 10.70
C TYR A 275 1.58 -1.90 10.91
N GLU A 276 1.40 -2.34 12.15
CA GLU A 276 0.94 -3.70 12.47
C GLU A 276 -0.50 -3.95 12.01
N VAL A 277 -1.37 -2.95 12.12
CA VAL A 277 -2.76 -3.03 11.63
C VAL A 277 -2.76 -3.14 10.11
N LEU A 278 -2.01 -2.27 9.43
CA LEU A 278 -1.89 -2.31 7.97
C LEU A 278 -1.24 -3.61 7.48
N ASP A 279 -0.16 -4.08 8.11
CA ASP A 279 0.52 -5.33 7.76
C ASP A 279 -0.42 -6.53 7.86
N THR A 280 -1.23 -6.57 8.93
CA THR A 280 -2.25 -7.60 9.13
C THR A 280 -3.33 -7.52 8.04
N LEU A 281 -3.81 -6.32 7.73
CA LEU A 281 -4.80 -6.10 6.66
C LEU A 281 -4.26 -6.55 5.30
N PHE A 282 -3.01 -6.19 4.96
CA PHE A 282 -2.36 -6.60 3.72
C PHE A 282 -2.19 -8.12 3.62
N ARG A 283 -1.94 -8.81 4.74
CA ARG A 283 -1.91 -10.28 4.77
C ARG A 283 -3.28 -10.89 4.54
N TRP A 284 -4.34 -10.34 5.14
CA TRP A 284 -5.70 -10.84 4.93
C TRP A 284 -6.18 -10.67 3.49
N THR A 285 -5.74 -9.61 2.83
CA THR A 285 -6.13 -9.21 1.47
C THR A 285 -5.10 -9.58 0.41
N ASN A 286 -4.03 -10.29 0.79
CA ASN A 286 -2.96 -10.71 -0.09
C ASN A 286 -2.46 -9.57 -1.02
N VAL A 287 -2.36 -8.36 -0.47
CA VAL A 287 -1.84 -7.18 -1.17
C VAL A 287 -0.38 -6.97 -0.79
N GLY A 288 0.43 -6.69 -1.81
CA GLY A 288 1.87 -6.60 -1.66
C GLY A 288 2.55 -7.96 -1.80
N TYR A 289 3.86 -7.96 -1.58
CA TYR A 289 4.71 -9.13 -1.75
C TYR A 289 5.59 -9.28 -0.51
N ARG A 290 5.81 -10.51 -0.09
CA ARG A 290 6.58 -10.82 1.13
C ARG A 290 7.78 -11.64 0.76
N SER A 291 8.88 -11.39 1.46
CA SER A 291 10.12 -12.19 1.35
C SER A 291 10.44 -12.52 -0.11
N SER A 292 10.45 -11.51 -0.96
CA SER A 292 10.60 -11.65 -2.41
C SER A 292 11.88 -10.99 -2.86
N THR A 293 12.56 -11.58 -3.84
CA THR A 293 13.72 -10.98 -4.50
C THR A 293 13.27 -10.23 -5.74
N LEU A 294 13.94 -9.11 -6.02
CA LEU A 294 13.70 -8.35 -7.24
C LEU A 294 14.63 -8.86 -8.35
N ARG A 295 14.05 -9.51 -9.35
CA ARG A 295 14.76 -10.10 -10.49
C ARG A 295 14.42 -9.38 -11.79
N VAL A 296 15.40 -9.17 -12.66
CA VAL A 296 15.15 -8.68 -14.03
C VAL A 296 15.10 -9.83 -15.03
N HIS A 297 14.10 -9.79 -15.90
CA HIS A 297 14.03 -10.55 -17.13
C HIS A 297 14.83 -9.86 -18.24
N HIS A 298 16.03 -10.37 -18.51
CA HIS A 298 16.69 -10.09 -19.78
C HIS A 298 16.13 -11.02 -20.86
N ARG A 299 15.26 -10.49 -21.73
CA ARG A 299 15.06 -11.10 -23.04
C ARG A 299 16.07 -10.48 -23.99
N VAL A 300 17.15 -11.20 -24.27
CA VAL A 300 18.06 -10.86 -25.36
C VAL A 300 17.30 -11.04 -26.67
N LYS A 301 16.56 -10.01 -27.12
CA LYS A 301 16.26 -9.85 -28.53
C LYS A 301 17.45 -9.14 -29.13
N ASN A 302 18.31 -9.88 -29.81
CA ASN A 302 19.39 -9.31 -30.58
C ASN A 302 18.77 -8.35 -31.62
N PRO A 303 18.92 -7.01 -31.52
CA PRO A 303 18.24 -6.09 -32.42
C PRO A 303 18.75 -6.20 -33.87
N ASN A 304 19.89 -6.88 -34.08
CA ASN A 304 20.50 -7.12 -35.37
C ASN A 304 20.33 -8.55 -35.91
N SER A 305 19.63 -9.46 -35.22
CA SER A 305 19.32 -10.77 -35.82
C SER A 305 18.19 -10.61 -36.82
N LYS A 306 18.52 -10.25 -38.06
CA LYS A 306 17.65 -10.53 -39.21
C LYS A 306 17.34 -12.04 -39.19
N PRO A 307 16.10 -12.47 -39.49
CA PRO A 307 15.83 -13.89 -39.71
C PRO A 307 16.64 -14.32 -40.92
N THR A 308 17.81 -14.90 -40.68
CA THR A 308 18.58 -15.58 -41.70
C THR A 308 17.76 -16.79 -42.11
N LYS A 309 17.13 -16.70 -43.29
CA LYS A 309 16.62 -17.88 -44.00
C LYS A 309 17.84 -18.75 -44.32
N SER A 310 18.18 -19.69 -43.43
CA SER A 310 19.25 -20.64 -43.69
C SER A 310 18.74 -21.72 -44.62
N ASN A 311 19.34 -21.77 -45.80
CA ASN A 311 19.37 -22.98 -46.61
C ASN A 311 20.08 -24.08 -45.82
N ALA A 312 19.58 -25.31 -46.00
CA ALA A 312 20.07 -26.53 -45.39
C ALA A 312 21.60 -26.65 -45.41
N GLY A 313 22.21 -26.63 -44.22
CA GLY A 313 23.62 -26.90 -44.02
C GLY A 313 23.91 -26.94 -42.53
N LYS A 314 24.25 -28.12 -42.02
CA LYS A 314 24.51 -28.39 -40.59
C LYS A 314 25.64 -27.50 -40.04
N SER A 315 25.29 -26.34 -39.49
CA SER A 315 26.09 -25.65 -38.48
C SER A 315 25.34 -25.73 -37.17
N LYS A 316 25.93 -26.40 -36.17
CA LYS A 316 25.49 -26.31 -34.78
C LYS A 316 25.59 -24.84 -34.38
N GLU A 317 24.45 -24.15 -34.29
CA GLU A 317 24.38 -22.86 -33.61
C GLU A 317 24.98 -23.04 -32.21
N PRO A 318 25.87 -22.14 -31.75
CA PRO A 318 26.16 -22.05 -30.33
C PRO A 318 24.83 -21.68 -29.67
N LYS A 319 24.24 -22.62 -28.93
CA LYS A 319 23.17 -22.33 -27.97
C LYS A 319 23.72 -21.26 -27.04
N LYS A 320 23.43 -19.98 -27.30
CA LYS A 320 23.64 -18.93 -26.30
C LYS A 320 22.77 -19.31 -25.12
N THR A 321 23.40 -19.84 -24.08
CA THR A 321 22.81 -20.08 -22.78
C THR A 321 22.10 -18.78 -22.37
N PRO A 322 20.88 -18.83 -21.80
CA PRO A 322 20.36 -17.66 -21.13
C PRO A 322 21.41 -17.23 -20.12
N LEU A 323 21.87 -15.98 -20.20
CA LEU A 323 22.61 -15.37 -19.09
C LEU A 323 21.78 -15.61 -17.83
N ASP A 324 22.45 -16.02 -16.75
CA ASP A 324 21.81 -16.20 -15.47
C ASP A 324 21.01 -14.93 -15.09
N PRO A 325 19.90 -15.07 -14.35
CA PRO A 325 19.09 -13.90 -14.00
C PRO A 325 19.87 -12.91 -13.13
N LEU A 326 19.62 -11.61 -13.31
CA LEU A 326 20.19 -10.58 -12.43
C LEU A 326 19.21 -10.23 -11.30
N TYR A 327 19.75 -10.00 -10.11
CA TYR A 327 19.02 -9.67 -8.90
C TYR A 327 19.54 -8.37 -8.27
N LEU A 328 18.63 -7.59 -7.68
CA LEU A 328 19.02 -6.47 -6.82
C LEU A 328 19.47 -7.02 -5.46
N ARG A 329 20.65 -6.60 -5.00
CA ARG A 329 21.23 -6.99 -3.71
C ARG A 329 21.76 -5.77 -2.96
N PHE A 330 21.60 -5.80 -1.65
CA PHE A 330 22.30 -4.96 -0.69
C PHE A 330 23.31 -5.84 0.06
N PRO A 331 24.63 -5.60 -0.06
CA PRO A 331 25.64 -6.39 0.66
C PRO A 331 25.52 -6.24 2.18
N ASP A 332 25.32 -5.01 2.65
CA ASP A 332 25.15 -4.63 4.05
C ASP A 332 24.24 -3.38 4.17
N PRO A 333 23.81 -3.00 5.39
CA PRO A 333 22.89 -1.88 5.60
C PRO A 333 23.38 -0.51 5.15
N ASP A 334 24.69 -0.30 5.06
CA ASP A 334 25.31 1.00 4.80
C ASP A 334 25.80 1.15 3.35
N SER A 335 25.67 0.08 2.56
CA SER A 335 26.09 0.02 1.17
C SER A 335 25.00 0.39 0.18
N ASP A 336 25.42 0.93 -0.96
CA ASP A 336 24.58 1.08 -2.15
C ASP A 336 24.17 -0.31 -2.68
N ALA A 337 23.02 -0.36 -3.36
CA ALA A 337 22.57 -1.56 -4.03
C ALA A 337 23.49 -1.95 -5.20
N VAL A 338 23.72 -3.25 -5.34
CA VAL A 338 24.45 -3.86 -6.44
C VAL A 338 23.55 -4.81 -7.23
N VAL A 339 23.93 -5.07 -8.47
CA VAL A 339 23.31 -6.07 -9.34
C VAL A 339 24.13 -7.34 -9.26
N ARG A 340 23.50 -8.46 -8.90
CA ARG A 340 24.15 -9.77 -8.80
C ARG A 340 23.68 -10.71 -9.89
N LEU A 341 24.59 -11.46 -10.51
CA LEU A 341 24.26 -12.57 -11.42
C LEU A 341 23.95 -13.86 -10.65
N GLY A 342 22.82 -14.49 -10.95
CA GLY A 342 22.44 -15.82 -10.46
C GLY A 342 21.60 -15.85 -9.18
N LYS A 343 20.85 -16.96 -9.01
CA LYS A 343 19.88 -17.18 -7.91
C LYS A 343 20.55 -17.72 -6.63
N ASP A 344 21.64 -17.10 -6.18
CA ASP A 344 22.27 -17.50 -4.91
C ASP A 344 21.38 -17.12 -3.71
N ARG A 345 21.46 -17.88 -2.62
CA ARG A 345 20.76 -17.63 -1.35
C ARG A 345 21.22 -16.36 -0.61
N GLN A 346 22.20 -15.65 -1.17
CA GLN A 346 22.71 -14.38 -0.66
C GLN A 346 21.97 -13.15 -1.22
N ASN A 347 20.92 -13.36 -2.02
CA ASN A 347 20.10 -12.26 -2.52
C ASN A 347 19.35 -11.53 -1.41
N THR A 348 19.08 -10.24 -1.60
CA THR A 348 18.28 -9.48 -0.66
C THR A 348 16.80 -9.78 -0.86
N ALA A 349 16.15 -10.24 0.22
CA ALA A 349 14.71 -10.40 0.26
C ALA A 349 14.04 -9.09 0.70
N PHE A 350 12.90 -8.79 0.08
CA PHE A 350 12.11 -7.59 0.34
C PHE A 350 10.68 -7.97 0.70
N ASP A 351 10.11 -7.21 1.63
CA ASP A 351 8.68 -7.02 1.72
C ASP A 351 8.31 -5.78 0.90
N ILE A 352 7.52 -5.95 -0.16
CA ILE A 352 7.01 -4.87 -1.00
C ILE A 352 5.59 -4.55 -0.54
N ILE A 353 5.44 -3.42 0.13
CA ILE A 353 4.26 -3.10 0.93
C ILE A 353 3.49 -1.94 0.29
N PRO A 354 2.15 -2.00 0.21
CA PRO A 354 1.32 -0.83 -0.11
C PRO A 354 1.65 0.34 0.82
N ALA A 355 2.00 1.49 0.24
CA ALA A 355 2.48 2.65 0.98
C ALA A 355 1.51 3.82 0.92
N VAL A 356 1.02 4.18 -0.27
CA VAL A 356 0.09 5.30 -0.45
C VAL A 356 -0.89 4.94 -1.55
N THR A 357 -2.18 5.20 -1.31
CA THR A 357 -3.23 5.07 -2.31
C THR A 357 -3.58 6.45 -2.85
N GLN A 358 -3.80 6.57 -4.16
CA GLN A 358 -4.15 7.84 -4.79
C GLN A 358 -5.57 7.83 -5.33
N TYR A 359 -6.34 8.89 -5.00
CA TYR A 359 -7.70 9.07 -5.46
C TYR A 359 -7.78 9.24 -6.99
N GLY A 360 -8.78 8.62 -7.62
CA GLY A 360 -9.17 8.83 -9.03
C GLY A 360 -8.45 7.97 -10.08
N ASN A 361 -7.36 7.30 -9.72
CA ASN A 361 -6.60 6.45 -10.65
C ASN A 361 -6.44 4.99 -10.18
N ASP A 362 -7.06 4.62 -9.04
CA ASP A 362 -6.84 3.35 -8.33
C ASP A 362 -5.37 2.95 -8.25
N ARG A 363 -4.50 3.96 -8.15
CA ARG A 363 -3.06 3.78 -8.22
C ARG A 363 -2.53 3.56 -6.83
N LEU A 364 -1.82 2.45 -6.67
CA LEU A 364 -1.15 2.09 -5.45
C LEU A 364 0.36 2.30 -5.59
N LEU A 365 0.92 3.10 -4.69
CA LEU A 365 2.36 3.25 -4.52
C LEU A 365 2.86 2.21 -3.52
N TYR A 366 4.04 1.66 -3.78
CA TYR A 366 4.67 0.64 -2.95
C TYR A 366 5.97 1.16 -2.35
N ALA A 367 6.30 0.65 -1.17
CA ALA A 367 7.61 0.82 -0.55
C ALA A 367 8.27 -0.56 -0.37
N PHE A 368 9.57 -0.61 -0.58
CA PHE A 368 10.35 -1.83 -0.39
C PHE A 368 11.01 -1.77 0.97
N ARG A 369 10.79 -2.80 1.79
CA ARG A 369 11.46 -2.99 3.07
C ARG A 369 12.33 -4.23 2.99
N VAL A 370 13.59 -4.13 3.38
CA VAL A 370 14.48 -5.30 3.45
C VAL A 370 14.00 -6.25 4.55
N SER A 371 13.83 -7.52 4.20
CA SER A 371 13.66 -8.60 5.17
C SER A 371 15.03 -8.90 5.77
N HIS A 372 15.25 -8.50 7.02
CA HIS A 372 16.54 -8.63 7.73
C HIS A 372 17.22 -9.99 7.55
N PRO A 373 18.35 -10.07 6.82
CA PRO A 373 19.17 -11.27 6.80
C PRO A 373 19.64 -11.61 8.21
N ALA A 374 19.64 -12.89 8.57
CA ALA A 374 20.12 -13.32 9.89
C ALA A 374 21.60 -12.93 10.17
N SER A 375 22.37 -12.72 9.10
CA SER A 375 23.77 -12.27 9.14
C SER A 375 23.94 -10.79 9.48
N TRP A 376 22.91 -9.97 9.31
CA TRP A 376 22.96 -8.56 9.69
C TRP A 376 22.74 -8.45 11.19
N ALA A 377 23.76 -8.00 11.91
CA ALA A 377 23.63 -7.74 13.33
C ALA A 377 22.44 -6.80 13.54
N LYS A 378 21.49 -7.17 14.42
CA LYS A 378 20.38 -6.30 14.80
C LYS A 378 20.92 -5.10 15.56
N GLN A 379 21.37 -4.10 14.82
CA GLN A 379 21.76 -2.82 15.39
C GLN A 379 20.49 -2.05 15.77
N ARG A 380 20.54 -1.35 16.89
CA ARG A 380 19.41 -0.59 17.42
C ARG A 380 18.97 0.43 16.37
N GLY A 381 17.70 0.35 15.95
CA GLY A 381 17.12 1.30 15.01
C GLY A 381 17.25 0.95 13.53
N THR A 382 17.56 -0.30 13.22
CA THR A 382 17.46 -0.89 11.88
C THR A 382 16.15 -1.66 11.66
N GLU A 383 15.20 -1.62 12.60
CA GLU A 383 13.97 -2.45 12.60
C GLU A 383 13.20 -2.44 11.27
N HIS A 384 13.22 -1.30 10.58
CA HIS A 384 12.77 -1.17 9.20
C HIS A 384 13.88 -0.52 8.39
N LEU A 385 14.38 -1.23 7.37
CA LEU A 385 15.27 -0.67 6.37
C LEU A 385 14.48 -0.54 5.08
N TRP A 386 14.18 0.69 4.69
CA TRP A 386 13.44 1.03 3.49
C TRP A 386 14.40 1.31 2.35
N VAL A 387 14.07 0.82 1.15
CA VAL A 387 14.84 1.15 -0.04
C VAL A 387 14.49 2.57 -0.48
N VAL A 388 15.49 3.43 -0.53
CA VAL A 388 15.41 4.77 -1.11
C VAL A 388 15.94 4.70 -2.54
N TRP A 389 15.09 5.06 -3.49
CA TRP A 389 15.41 5.11 -4.92
C TRP A 389 15.91 6.50 -5.28
N ASP A 390 17.22 6.71 -5.13
CA ASP A 390 17.89 7.97 -5.44
C ASP A 390 18.13 8.07 -6.94
N SER A 391 17.04 8.44 -7.64
CA SER A 391 17.06 8.52 -9.09
C SER A 391 17.91 9.67 -9.63
N ASP A 392 18.31 10.62 -8.79
CA ASP A 392 19.15 11.75 -9.22
C ASP A 392 20.62 11.35 -9.23
N ARG A 393 21.03 10.47 -8.30
CA ARG A 393 22.41 9.92 -8.23
C ARG A 393 22.54 8.53 -8.84
N ASP A 394 21.49 8.05 -9.50
CA ASP A 394 21.44 6.72 -10.12
C ASP A 394 21.85 5.57 -9.17
N ARG A 395 21.31 5.58 -7.94
CA ARG A 395 21.58 4.53 -6.94
C ARG A 395 20.35 4.17 -6.12
N ALA A 396 20.41 3.02 -5.46
CA ALA A 396 19.43 2.65 -4.43
C ALA A 396 20.17 2.41 -3.11
N VAL A 397 19.65 2.96 -2.02
CA VAL A 397 20.27 2.88 -0.69
C VAL A 397 19.25 2.47 0.36
N LEU A 398 19.69 2.07 1.54
CA LEU A 398 18.79 1.75 2.66
C LEU A 398 18.68 2.92 3.62
N SER A 399 17.47 3.16 4.12
CA SER A 399 17.19 4.16 5.15
C SER A 399 16.38 3.56 6.30
N PRO A 400 16.69 3.90 7.56
CA PRO A 400 15.86 3.54 8.70
C PRO A 400 14.52 4.29 8.74
N THR A 401 14.36 5.31 7.88
CA THR A 401 13.17 6.16 7.79
C THR A 401 12.53 5.98 6.43
N LEU A 402 11.20 5.94 6.38
CA LEU A 402 10.48 5.92 5.10
C LEU A 402 10.49 7.33 4.50
N HIS A 403 11.07 7.47 3.31
CA HIS A 403 11.08 8.72 2.54
C HIS A 403 10.15 8.64 1.33
N ALA A 404 9.75 9.79 0.79
CA ALA A 404 9.01 9.83 -0.47
C ALA A 404 9.75 9.18 -1.64
N SER A 405 11.08 9.34 -1.68
CA SER A 405 11.95 8.65 -2.66
C SER A 405 11.98 7.13 -2.45
N SER A 406 11.33 6.59 -1.41
CA SER A 406 11.14 5.14 -1.24
C SER A 406 9.92 4.60 -1.99
N LEU A 407 9.07 5.50 -2.50
CA LEU A 407 7.83 5.16 -3.17
C LEU A 407 8.06 4.87 -4.65
N VAL A 408 7.49 3.75 -5.09
CA VAL A 408 7.55 3.31 -6.49
C VAL A 408 6.18 2.87 -6.96
N ILE A 409 6.00 2.91 -8.27
CA ILE A 409 4.87 2.29 -8.96
C ILE A 409 5.36 0.99 -9.59
N LEU A 410 4.57 -0.05 -9.41
CA LEU A 410 4.71 -1.32 -10.11
C LEU A 410 3.76 -1.30 -11.31
N GLU A 411 4.23 -0.90 -12.48
CA GLU A 411 3.40 -0.83 -13.68
C GLU A 411 3.34 -2.22 -14.34
N PRO A 412 2.18 -2.92 -14.34
CA PRO A 412 2.08 -4.23 -14.95
C PRO A 412 2.25 -4.14 -16.46
N LYS A 413 2.82 -5.20 -17.04
CA LYS A 413 2.90 -5.35 -18.49
C LYS A 413 1.51 -5.55 -19.10
N LYS A 414 1.05 -4.57 -19.86
CA LYS A 414 -0.17 -4.73 -20.69
C LYS A 414 0.09 -5.76 -21.79
N THR A 415 -0.57 -6.91 -21.73
CA THR A 415 -0.53 -7.91 -22.81
C THR A 415 -1.96 -8.10 -23.33
N ASN A 416 -2.21 -7.71 -24.58
CA ASN A 416 -3.51 -7.87 -25.26
C ASN A 416 -4.71 -7.24 -24.52
N GLY A 417 -4.53 -6.10 -23.86
CA GLY A 417 -5.63 -5.34 -23.24
C GLY A 417 -6.15 -5.89 -21.91
N LEU A 418 -5.78 -7.12 -21.52
CA LEU A 418 -6.11 -7.70 -20.22
C LEU A 418 -4.99 -7.41 -19.21
N GLN A 419 -5.35 -6.85 -18.06
CA GLN A 419 -4.44 -6.75 -16.91
C GLN A 419 -4.16 -8.19 -16.43
N GLN A 420 -2.92 -8.65 -16.57
CA GLN A 420 -2.50 -9.88 -15.92
C GLN A 420 -2.14 -9.60 -14.46
N PRO A 421 -2.20 -10.61 -13.56
CA PRO A 421 -1.51 -10.53 -12.28
C PRO A 421 -0.08 -10.04 -12.53
N LEU A 422 0.44 -9.20 -11.63
CA LEU A 422 1.78 -8.58 -11.62
C LEU A 422 2.90 -9.65 -11.64
N ARG A 423 3.00 -10.36 -12.77
CA ARG A 423 4.08 -11.28 -13.07
C ARG A 423 5.25 -10.44 -13.56
N ASP A 424 5.11 -9.85 -14.75
CA ASP A 424 6.07 -8.89 -15.31
C ASP A 424 5.62 -7.45 -15.04
N PHE A 425 6.50 -6.63 -14.49
CA PHE A 425 6.25 -5.20 -14.26
C PHE A 425 7.46 -4.31 -14.55
N TRP A 426 7.20 -3.03 -14.72
CA TRP A 426 8.22 -1.99 -14.66
C TRP A 426 8.19 -1.33 -13.29
N LEU A 427 9.37 -1.12 -12.70
CA LEU A 427 9.52 -0.40 -11.44
C LEU A 427 9.86 1.05 -11.77
N VAL A 428 8.98 1.96 -11.38
CA VAL A 428 9.08 3.38 -11.72
C VAL A 428 9.09 4.20 -10.44
N THR A 429 10.05 5.12 -10.30
CA THR A 429 10.07 6.03 -9.15
C THR A 429 8.90 7.00 -9.21
N ALA A 430 8.27 7.22 -8.05
CA ALA A 430 7.15 8.14 -7.92
C ALA A 430 7.65 9.52 -7.48
N GLY A 431 7.16 10.58 -8.14
CA GLY A 431 7.23 11.93 -7.61
C GLY A 431 6.33 12.14 -6.39
N PRO A 432 6.45 13.28 -5.68
CA PRO A 432 5.55 13.67 -4.59
C PRO A 432 4.07 13.69 -4.98
N ASP A 433 3.80 14.00 -6.24
CA ASP A 433 2.49 14.02 -6.89
C ASP A 433 2.06 12.63 -7.42
N GLY A 434 2.89 11.61 -7.24
CA GLY A 434 2.73 10.27 -7.80
C GLY A 434 3.01 10.18 -9.29
N GLN A 435 3.56 11.21 -9.94
CA GLN A 435 3.92 11.10 -11.36
C GLN A 435 5.12 10.17 -11.54
N SER A 436 5.06 9.37 -12.61
CA SER A 436 6.15 8.49 -13.03
C SER A 436 7.36 9.33 -13.44
N LYS A 437 8.49 9.20 -12.73
CA LYS A 437 9.71 9.96 -13.03
C LYS A 437 10.68 9.16 -13.88
N ARG A 438 11.31 8.14 -13.30
CA ARG A 438 12.34 7.34 -13.97
C ARG A 438 12.13 5.85 -13.69
N GLU A 439 12.40 5.04 -14.69
CA GLU A 439 12.31 3.57 -14.64
C GLU A 439 13.64 2.99 -14.14
N LEU A 440 13.60 2.04 -13.22
CA LEU A 440 14.78 1.32 -12.77
C LEU A 440 15.35 0.46 -13.89
N ALA A 441 16.66 0.53 -14.09
CA ALA A 441 17.43 -0.31 -14.98
C ALA A 441 18.56 -0.99 -14.21
N MET A 442 18.66 -2.31 -14.36
CA MET A 442 19.77 -3.12 -13.83
C MET A 442 20.60 -3.63 -15.00
N GLY A 443 21.92 -3.39 -14.96
CA GLY A 443 22.88 -3.75 -15.99
C GLY A 443 23.91 -4.79 -15.55
N TRP A 444 24.75 -5.21 -16.50
CA TRP A 444 25.79 -6.22 -16.33
C TRP A 444 27.03 -5.95 -17.21
N ASN A 445 27.18 -4.72 -17.73
CA ASN A 445 28.30 -4.33 -18.59
C ASN A 445 29.69 -4.49 -17.93
N GLY A 446 29.75 -4.67 -16.60
CA GLY A 446 30.96 -5.00 -15.83
C GLY A 446 31.13 -6.48 -15.47
N ILE A 447 30.27 -7.38 -15.96
CA ILE A 447 30.33 -8.83 -15.70
C ILE A 447 30.90 -9.54 -16.92
N ASP A 448 32.14 -10.04 -16.84
CA ASP A 448 32.77 -10.77 -17.95
C ASP A 448 32.38 -12.27 -17.95
N GLU A 449 32.42 -12.93 -19.10
CA GLU A 449 32.19 -14.37 -19.24
C GLU A 449 33.20 -15.19 -18.42
N ASP A 450 34.42 -14.67 -18.25
CA ASP A 450 35.48 -15.28 -17.43
C ASP A 450 35.13 -15.24 -15.93
N ASP A 451 34.45 -14.20 -15.45
CA ASP A 451 34.00 -14.10 -14.05
C ASP A 451 32.99 -15.20 -13.71
N VAL A 452 32.15 -15.56 -14.68
CA VAL A 452 31.17 -16.64 -14.57
C VAL A 452 31.87 -17.99 -14.43
N PHE A 453 32.93 -18.20 -15.22
CA PHE A 453 33.69 -19.44 -15.21
C PHE A 453 34.47 -19.66 -13.91
N LEU A 454 34.93 -18.59 -13.28
CA LEU A 454 35.73 -18.64 -12.05
C LEU A 454 34.90 -18.86 -10.77
N GLY A 455 33.56 -18.82 -10.85
CA GLY A 455 32.67 -19.09 -9.72
C GLY A 455 32.75 -18.04 -8.60
N VAL A 456 33.27 -16.85 -8.90
CA VAL A 456 33.32 -15.71 -7.98
C VAL A 456 31.93 -15.07 -7.93
N PRO A 457 31.45 -14.59 -6.77
CA PRO A 457 30.26 -13.74 -6.69
C PRO A 457 30.34 -12.59 -7.69
N ILE A 458 29.55 -12.61 -8.76
CA ILE A 458 29.62 -11.59 -9.80
C ILE A 458 28.61 -10.50 -9.51
N GLU A 459 29.13 -9.38 -9.03
CA GLU A 459 28.36 -8.19 -8.66
C GLU A 459 28.82 -7.01 -9.51
N SER A 460 27.86 -6.16 -9.91
CA SER A 460 28.10 -4.90 -10.62
C SER A 460 27.37 -3.78 -9.89
N SER A 461 27.91 -2.55 -9.94
CA SER A 461 27.26 -1.36 -9.42
C SER A 461 26.21 -0.77 -10.38
N GLU A 462 25.84 -1.49 -11.44
CA GLU A 462 24.94 -1.01 -12.52
C GLU A 462 23.46 -0.99 -12.14
N VAL A 463 23.15 -0.29 -11.06
CA VAL A 463 21.81 0.24 -10.78
C VAL A 463 21.73 1.63 -11.42
N SER A 464 20.67 1.91 -12.17
CA SER A 464 20.46 3.23 -12.77
C SER A 464 18.98 3.50 -12.99
N PHE A 465 18.62 4.75 -13.27
CA PHE A 465 17.25 5.14 -13.56
C PHE A 465 17.20 5.81 -14.92
N GLN A 466 16.25 5.47 -15.77
CA GLN A 466 16.16 6.01 -17.13
C GLN A 466 14.84 6.72 -17.34
N PRO A 467 14.75 7.68 -18.28
CA PRO A 467 13.45 8.19 -18.71
C PRO A 467 12.57 7.02 -19.13
N VAL A 468 11.29 7.04 -18.74
CA VAL A 468 10.34 5.97 -19.03
C VAL A 468 10.19 5.79 -20.55
N LYS A 469 10.88 4.80 -21.11
CA LYS A 469 10.91 4.54 -22.57
C LYS A 469 10.05 3.34 -22.98
N ARG A 470 9.51 2.57 -22.02
CA ARG A 470 8.57 1.43 -22.22
C ARG A 470 8.97 0.52 -23.38
N ILE A 471 10.26 0.23 -23.52
CA ILE A 471 10.75 -0.63 -24.60
C ILE A 471 10.48 -2.08 -24.18
N ALA A 472 9.63 -2.76 -24.94
CA ALA A 472 9.25 -4.14 -24.63
C ALA A 472 10.48 -5.08 -24.60
N GLY A 473 10.78 -5.63 -23.42
CA GLY A 473 11.83 -6.64 -23.21
C GLY A 473 13.16 -6.11 -22.67
N VAL A 474 13.26 -4.82 -22.39
CA VAL A 474 14.43 -4.19 -21.75
C VAL A 474 14.02 -3.85 -20.31
N HIS A 475 14.71 -4.41 -19.31
CA HIS A 475 14.49 -4.23 -17.85
C HIS A 475 13.07 -4.51 -17.31
N GLN A 476 12.47 -5.64 -17.67
CA GLN A 476 11.22 -6.08 -17.04
C GLN A 476 11.52 -6.82 -15.74
N PHE A 477 10.78 -6.54 -14.67
CA PHE A 477 11.01 -7.15 -13.36
C PHE A 477 9.95 -8.19 -13.02
N VAL A 478 10.35 -9.16 -12.22
CA VAL A 478 9.48 -10.15 -11.57
C VAL A 478 9.90 -10.27 -10.12
N PHE A 479 8.91 -10.45 -9.23
CA PHE A 479 9.17 -10.89 -7.88
C PHE A 479 9.28 -12.41 -7.85
N GLU A 480 10.38 -12.91 -7.29
CA GLU A 480 10.59 -14.33 -7.05
C GLU A 480 10.60 -14.58 -5.54
N ALA A 481 9.81 -15.56 -5.09
CA ALA A 481 9.80 -15.95 -3.68
C ALA A 481 11.22 -16.31 -3.23
N PHE A 482 11.62 -15.80 -2.06
CA PHE A 482 12.89 -16.15 -1.45
C PHE A 482 12.72 -17.51 -0.75
N ASP A 483 13.49 -18.50 -1.22
CA ASP A 483 13.46 -19.89 -0.74
C ASP A 483 14.20 -20.09 0.59
#